data_AF-C0N616-F1
#
_entry.id   AF-C0N616-F1
#
_cell.length_a   1.000
_cell.length_b   1.000
_cell.length_c   1.000
_cell.angle_alpha   90.00
_cell.angle_beta   90.00
_cell.angle_gamma   90.00
#
_symmetry.space_group_name_H-M   'P 1'
#
loop_
_entity.id
_entity.type
_entity.pdbx_description
1 polymer ?
#
loop_
_entity_poly.entity_id
_entity_poly.type
_entity_poly.pdbx_seq_one_letter_code
_entity_poly.pdbx_strand_id
1 'polypeptide(L)'
;MTDLYKVDKYNENFDFFDDEIPENDRLYFSLGDQLNRARSILQSRSREQIEYIIESLDWMLRESSQLEFENSMRRLENEDSVFINRVKAFKLFSENYDIRNQPNLPNASWADYFATLSLVTILEAIHPENYEYSISHLDFPLEALEAVCIAEFHREIEQAESLSAKRKGKTGGKRKASKFADIINKVLTTYRDTPGLSDLSNRKAGYMLSEILKEEIESSPLDTEEPEHRIEIWLGKYKNGKLTISE
;
A
#
# COMPACT_ATOMS: atom_id res chain seq x y z
N MET A 1 25.03 31.05 -13.53
CA MET A 1 25.22 31.36 -12.09
C MET A 1 24.23 30.46 -11.39
N THR A 2 24.68 29.26 -11.07
CA THR A 2 23.85 28.09 -10.78
C THR A 2 24.58 27.36 -9.67
N ASP A 3 24.31 27.75 -8.43
CA ASP A 3 24.93 27.16 -7.23
C ASP A 3 24.11 27.39 -5.95
N LEU A 4 22.79 27.46 -6.09
CA LEU A 4 21.81 27.58 -5.00
C LEU A 4 20.67 26.67 -5.48
N TYR A 5 20.43 25.46 -4.99
CA TYR A 5 20.36 24.95 -3.63
C TYR A 5 20.85 23.50 -3.60
N LYS A 6 21.77 23.18 -2.70
CA LYS A 6 21.99 21.80 -2.29
C LYS A 6 21.09 21.51 -1.10
N VAL A 7 20.13 20.61 -1.28
CA VAL A 7 19.49 19.91 -0.14
C VAL A 7 20.54 19.10 0.64
N ASP A 8 21.72 18.87 0.06
CA ASP A 8 22.94 18.26 0.65
C ASP A 8 23.73 19.16 1.62
N LYS A 9 23.09 20.09 2.34
CA LYS A 9 23.69 20.55 3.60
C LYS A 9 22.99 19.87 4.75
N TYR A 10 23.11 18.54 4.79
CA TYR A 10 23.12 17.79 6.04
C TYR A 10 24.01 18.56 7.01
N ASN A 11 23.39 19.26 7.96
CA ASN A 11 24.12 19.84 9.06
C ASN A 11 24.59 18.65 9.91
N GLU A 12 25.89 18.55 10.19
CA GLU A 12 26.47 17.46 11.00
C GLU A 12 25.84 17.36 12.41
N ASN A 13 24.99 18.31 12.79
CA ASN A 13 24.42 18.45 14.14
C ASN A 13 22.94 18.05 14.28
N PHE A 14 22.24 17.65 13.19
CA PHE A 14 20.86 17.14 13.30
C PHE A 14 20.51 16.17 12.16
N ASP A 15 20.28 14.92 12.54
CA ASP A 15 19.78 13.84 11.71
C ASP A 15 18.24 13.72 11.87
N PHE A 16 17.47 14.21 10.90
CA PHE A 16 16.01 14.13 10.99
C PHE A 16 15.44 12.69 10.91
N PHE A 17 16.27 11.66 10.68
CA PHE A 17 15.86 10.26 10.84
C PHE A 17 15.93 9.79 12.29
N ASP A 18 16.97 10.19 13.01
CA ASP A 18 17.34 9.57 14.29
C ASP A 18 17.37 10.55 15.47
N ASP A 19 17.63 11.84 15.23
CA ASP A 19 17.80 12.83 16.29
C ASP A 19 16.48 13.40 16.82
N GLU A 20 16.45 13.78 18.08
CA GLU A 20 15.32 14.51 18.66
C GLU A 20 15.52 16.02 18.46
N ILE A 21 14.42 16.74 18.26
CA ILE A 21 14.48 18.22 18.25
C ILE A 21 14.95 18.65 19.65
N PRO A 22 15.95 19.52 19.78
CA PRO A 22 16.48 19.90 21.09
C PRO A 22 15.38 20.43 22.03
N GLU A 23 15.24 19.84 23.23
CA GLU A 23 14.15 20.15 24.19
C GLU A 23 14.09 21.63 24.61
N ASN A 24 15.20 22.35 24.52
CA ASN A 24 15.29 23.77 24.86
C ASN A 24 14.83 24.71 23.73
N ASP A 25 14.48 24.17 22.57
CA ASP A 25 14.00 24.92 21.43
C ASP A 25 12.47 25.12 21.50
N ARG A 26 12.00 26.34 21.20
CA ARG A 26 10.56 26.61 21.04
C ARG A 26 9.93 25.78 19.93
N LEU A 27 10.75 25.32 18.98
CA LEU A 27 10.36 24.41 17.92
C LEU A 27 10.03 23.00 18.43
N TYR A 28 10.61 22.53 19.54
CA TYR A 28 10.35 21.20 20.09
C TYR A 28 8.86 20.98 20.36
N PHE A 29 8.23 21.91 21.08
CA PHE A 29 6.79 21.86 21.37
C PHE A 29 5.90 21.96 20.14
N SER A 30 6.40 22.55 19.05
CA SER A 30 5.61 22.86 17.86
C SER A 30 5.79 21.85 16.73
N LEU A 31 6.90 21.09 16.71
CA LEU A 31 7.32 20.21 15.63
C LEU A 31 7.59 18.76 16.07
N GLY A 32 7.76 18.51 17.38
CA GLY A 32 8.13 17.18 17.89
C GLY A 32 7.08 16.09 17.61
N ASP A 33 5.79 16.43 17.70
CA ASP A 33 4.70 15.49 17.37
C ASP A 33 4.72 15.14 15.87
N GLN A 34 4.87 16.16 15.02
CA GLN A 34 4.90 16.04 13.57
C GLN A 34 6.10 15.18 13.12
N LEU A 35 7.28 15.41 13.70
CA LEU A 35 8.48 14.60 13.46
C LEU A 35 8.23 13.11 13.74
N ASN A 36 7.71 12.82 14.93
CA ASN A 36 7.45 11.43 15.35
C ASN A 36 6.38 10.75 14.48
N ARG A 37 5.32 11.47 14.11
CA ARG A 37 4.27 10.95 13.23
C ARG A 37 4.77 10.70 11.82
N ALA A 38 5.57 11.60 11.26
CA ALA A 38 6.19 11.41 9.95
C ALA A 38 7.14 10.20 9.94
N ARG A 39 8.01 10.07 10.96
CA ARG A 39 8.87 8.89 11.15
C ARG A 39 8.07 7.58 11.26
N SER A 40 6.97 7.59 12.01
CA SER A 40 6.08 6.43 12.14
C SER A 40 5.47 5.98 10.80
N ILE A 41 5.16 6.91 9.90
CA ILE A 41 4.71 6.59 8.55
C ILE A 41 5.84 6.00 7.71
N LEU A 42 7.03 6.60 7.80
CA LEU A 42 8.19 6.26 6.98
C LEU A 42 9.04 5.10 7.53
N GLN A 43 8.67 4.50 8.66
CA GLN A 43 9.44 3.42 9.31
C GLN A 43 9.74 2.20 8.43
N SER A 44 8.97 1.98 7.36
CA SER A 44 9.17 0.89 6.40
C SER A 44 10.10 1.24 5.23
N ARG A 45 10.51 2.51 5.12
CA ARG A 45 11.36 3.04 4.06
C ARG A 45 12.82 3.07 4.51
N SER A 46 13.72 2.78 3.59
CA SER A 46 15.16 2.98 3.83
C SER A 46 15.54 4.44 3.71
N ARG A 47 16.71 4.81 4.24
CA ARG A 47 17.23 6.17 4.13
C ARG A 47 17.35 6.63 2.68
N GLU A 48 17.88 5.76 1.82
CA GLU A 48 18.04 6.01 0.38
C GLU A 48 16.69 6.22 -0.30
N GLN A 49 15.65 5.53 0.14
CA GLN A 49 14.29 5.72 -0.39
C GLN A 49 13.72 7.07 0.01
N ILE A 50 13.98 7.51 1.25
CA ILE A 50 13.51 8.81 1.74
C ILE A 50 14.29 9.93 1.05
N GLU A 51 15.60 9.79 0.87
CA GLU A 51 16.42 10.72 0.07
C GLU A 51 15.91 10.82 -1.38
N TYR A 52 15.58 9.69 -2.00
CA TYR A 52 14.96 9.68 -3.32
C TYR A 52 13.60 10.38 -3.34
N ILE A 53 12.78 10.26 -2.29
CA ILE A 53 11.53 11.01 -2.16
C ILE A 53 11.81 12.51 -2.02
N ILE A 54 12.84 12.91 -1.27
CA ILE A 54 13.25 14.32 -1.12
C ILE A 54 13.64 14.90 -2.48
N GLU A 55 14.49 14.20 -3.26
CA GLU A 55 14.85 14.61 -4.62
C GLU A 55 13.62 14.73 -5.52
N SER A 56 12.71 13.75 -5.43
CA SER A 56 11.45 13.75 -6.19
C SER A 56 10.56 14.94 -5.80
N LEU A 57 10.46 15.26 -4.51
CA LEU A 57 9.74 16.43 -4.00
C LEU A 57 10.35 17.72 -4.51
N ASP A 58 11.68 17.88 -4.45
CA ASP A 58 12.37 19.05 -4.96
C ASP A 58 12.06 19.24 -6.46
N TRP A 59 12.15 18.16 -7.25
CA TRP A 59 11.80 18.19 -8.67
C TRP A 59 10.32 18.54 -8.94
N MET A 60 9.38 17.95 -8.19
CA MET A 60 7.93 18.24 -8.31
C MET A 60 7.59 19.66 -7.86
N LEU A 61 8.34 20.24 -6.93
CA LEU A 61 8.12 21.59 -6.44
C LEU A 61 8.85 22.64 -7.29
N ARG A 62 9.90 22.27 -8.06
CA ARG A 62 10.75 23.22 -8.81
C ARG A 62 10.76 23.08 -10.32
N GLU A 63 11.01 21.90 -10.88
CA GLU A 63 11.58 21.81 -12.24
C GLU A 63 10.61 21.34 -13.35
N SER A 64 9.63 20.49 -13.07
CA SER A 64 8.80 19.87 -14.14
C SER A 64 7.33 20.22 -14.10
N SER A 65 6.83 20.63 -12.94
CA SER A 65 5.43 20.97 -12.69
C SER A 65 5.25 22.39 -12.19
N GLN A 66 6.25 23.27 -12.35
CA GLN A 66 6.16 24.66 -11.91
C GLN A 66 4.84 25.30 -12.37
N LEU A 67 4.43 25.09 -13.62
CA LEU A 67 3.17 25.62 -14.14
C LEU A 67 1.93 25.00 -13.47
N GLU A 68 1.93 23.70 -13.18
CA GLU A 68 0.79 22.99 -12.56
C GLU A 68 0.70 23.22 -11.05
N PHE A 69 1.84 23.33 -10.38
CA PHE A 69 1.96 23.75 -9.00
C PHE A 69 1.56 25.22 -8.85
N GLU A 70 2.03 26.12 -9.72
CA GLU A 70 1.59 27.52 -9.80
C GLU A 70 0.09 27.62 -10.10
N ASN A 71 -0.44 26.79 -11.00
CA ASN A 71 -1.88 26.74 -11.27
C ASN A 71 -2.66 26.25 -10.04
N SER A 72 -2.13 25.30 -9.28
CA SER A 72 -2.72 24.83 -8.02
C SER A 72 -2.71 25.93 -6.96
N MET A 73 -1.61 26.69 -6.85
CA MET A 73 -1.51 27.87 -5.98
C MET A 73 -2.53 28.95 -6.38
N ARG A 74 -2.60 29.32 -7.67
CA ARG A 74 -3.60 30.28 -8.18
C ARG A 74 -5.03 29.80 -7.96
N ARG A 75 -5.29 28.50 -8.05
CA ARG A 75 -6.61 27.94 -7.77
C ARG A 75 -6.98 28.12 -6.30
N LEU A 76 -6.04 27.85 -5.38
CA LEU A 76 -6.23 28.09 -3.94
C LEU A 76 -6.46 29.58 -3.61
N GLU A 77 -5.77 30.49 -4.31
CA GLU A 77 -5.98 31.94 -4.19
C GLU A 77 -7.41 32.35 -4.60
N ASN A 78 -7.96 31.70 -5.63
CA ASN A 78 -9.32 31.98 -6.13
C ASN A 78 -10.44 31.29 -5.31
N GLU A 79 -10.11 30.25 -4.52
CA GLU A 79 -11.06 29.50 -3.70
C GLU A 79 -11.24 30.09 -2.28
N ASP A 80 -10.80 31.33 -2.01
CA ASP A 80 -10.85 32.00 -0.69
C ASP A 80 -10.24 31.16 0.45
N SER A 81 -9.18 30.40 0.14
CA SER A 81 -8.50 29.60 1.15
C SER A 81 -7.73 30.51 2.12
N VAL A 82 -8.10 30.46 3.41
CA VAL A 82 -7.60 31.37 4.47
C VAL A 82 -6.08 31.27 4.69
N PHE A 83 -5.46 30.16 4.26
CA PHE A 83 -4.01 29.94 4.31
C PHE A 83 -3.58 29.15 3.07
N ILE A 84 -2.68 29.73 2.29
CA ILE A 84 -2.11 29.09 1.09
C ILE A 84 -0.68 28.67 1.44
N ASN A 85 -0.40 27.38 1.33
CA ASN A 85 0.93 26.82 1.60
C ASN A 85 1.29 25.74 0.58
N ARG A 86 2.56 25.32 0.58
CA ARG A 86 3.04 24.33 -0.41
C ARG A 86 2.36 22.98 -0.25
N VAL A 87 1.94 22.62 0.96
CA VAL A 87 1.27 21.34 1.23
C VAL A 87 -0.07 21.26 0.54
N LYS A 88 -0.89 22.32 0.58
CA LYS A 88 -2.18 22.37 -0.12
C LYS A 88 -2.03 22.35 -1.63
N ALA A 89 -1.05 23.08 -2.15
CA ALA A 89 -0.75 23.04 -3.58
C ALA A 89 -0.25 21.65 -4.01
N PHE A 90 0.61 21.03 -3.20
CA PHE A 90 1.09 19.67 -3.44
C PHE A 90 -0.03 18.62 -3.34
N LYS A 91 -1.02 18.83 -2.48
CA LYS A 91 -2.24 18.02 -2.43
C LYS A 91 -3.04 18.08 -3.73
N LEU A 92 -3.34 19.28 -4.23
CA LEU A 92 -4.04 19.43 -5.50
C LEU A 92 -3.23 18.84 -6.67
N PHE A 93 -1.91 19.01 -6.63
CA PHE A 93 -0.99 18.42 -7.59
C PHE A 93 -1.06 16.88 -7.57
N SER A 94 -1.05 16.27 -6.37
CA SER A 94 -1.03 14.81 -6.20
C SER A 94 -2.24 14.10 -6.81
N GLU A 95 -3.38 14.78 -6.96
CA GLU A 95 -4.58 14.22 -7.59
C GLU A 95 -4.40 13.94 -9.09
N ASN A 96 -3.42 14.59 -9.73
CA ASN A 96 -3.19 14.52 -11.17
C ASN A 96 -1.94 13.69 -11.55
N TYR A 97 -1.20 13.18 -10.55
CA TYR A 97 0.07 12.50 -10.78
C TYR A 97 0.01 11.03 -10.37
N ASP A 98 0.58 10.17 -11.21
CA ASP A 98 0.76 8.76 -10.89
C ASP A 98 2.19 8.51 -10.43
N ILE A 99 2.36 8.29 -9.14
CA ILE A 99 3.65 7.95 -8.51
C ILE A 99 3.90 6.44 -8.45
N ARG A 100 3.01 5.61 -9.01
CA ARG A 100 3.17 4.15 -8.97
C ARG A 100 4.30 3.70 -9.91
N ASN A 101 4.97 2.61 -9.53
CA ASN A 101 6.02 1.94 -10.31
C ASN A 101 7.33 2.72 -10.50
N GLN A 102 7.76 3.46 -9.48
CA GLN A 102 9.06 4.11 -9.49
C GLN A 102 10.18 3.08 -9.29
N PRO A 103 11.25 3.10 -10.11
CA PRO A 103 12.32 2.09 -10.05
C PRO A 103 13.02 2.02 -8.68
N ASN A 104 13.24 3.18 -8.06
CA ASN A 104 13.98 3.30 -6.80
C ASN A 104 13.04 3.37 -5.58
N LEU A 105 11.73 3.42 -5.80
CA LEU A 105 10.72 3.52 -4.75
C LEU A 105 9.55 2.57 -5.05
N PRO A 106 9.75 1.25 -4.85
CA PRO A 106 8.69 0.28 -5.07
C PRO A 106 7.52 0.53 -4.11
N ASN A 107 6.30 0.40 -4.64
CA ASN A 107 5.06 0.67 -3.91
C ASN A 107 5.02 2.06 -3.27
N ALA A 108 5.55 3.08 -3.96
CA ALA A 108 5.42 4.48 -3.52
C ALA A 108 3.95 4.83 -3.23
N SER A 109 3.73 5.51 -2.11
CA SER A 109 2.42 6.02 -1.69
C SER A 109 2.48 7.52 -1.49
N TRP A 110 1.35 8.20 -1.65
CA TRP A 110 1.29 9.63 -1.34
C TRP A 110 1.53 9.90 0.14
N ALA A 111 1.23 8.93 1.02
CA ALA A 111 1.60 8.99 2.42
C ALA A 111 3.11 9.15 2.63
N ASP A 112 3.95 8.47 1.82
CA ASP A 112 5.40 8.63 1.90
C ASP A 112 5.84 10.06 1.52
N TYR A 113 5.27 10.61 0.45
CA TYR A 113 5.62 11.96 -0.02
C TYR A 113 5.20 13.04 0.97
N PHE A 114 3.99 12.98 1.50
CA PHE A 114 3.52 13.96 2.48
C PHE A 114 4.23 13.84 3.84
N ALA A 115 4.55 12.62 4.28
CA ALA A 115 5.35 12.44 5.50
C ALA A 115 6.77 12.98 5.30
N THR A 116 7.39 12.74 4.14
CA THR A 116 8.71 13.27 3.82
C THR A 116 8.69 14.79 3.69
N LEU A 117 7.64 15.37 3.10
CA LEU A 117 7.44 16.81 3.06
C LEU A 117 7.39 17.41 4.48
N SER A 118 6.69 16.75 5.42
CA SER A 118 6.69 17.16 6.83
C SER A 118 8.10 17.16 7.43
N LEU A 119 8.91 16.13 7.17
CA LEU A 119 10.31 16.06 7.63
C LEU A 119 11.16 17.21 7.05
N VAL A 120 11.02 17.49 5.75
CA VAL A 120 11.72 18.59 5.08
C VAL A 120 11.30 19.94 5.66
N THR A 121 10.00 20.16 5.89
CA THR A 121 9.49 21.39 6.53
C THR A 121 10.07 21.57 7.94
N ILE A 122 10.21 20.49 8.70
CA ILE A 122 10.82 20.53 10.04
C ILE A 122 12.30 20.87 9.95
N LEU A 123 13.03 20.27 9.00
CA LEU A 123 14.45 20.56 8.78
C LEU A 123 14.67 22.04 8.41
N GLU A 124 13.82 22.59 7.55
CA GLU A 124 13.83 24.00 7.18
C GLU A 124 13.55 24.92 8.37
N ALA A 125 12.66 24.51 9.28
CA ALA A 125 12.36 25.28 10.48
C ALA A 125 13.52 25.33 11.47
N ILE A 126 14.27 24.24 11.60
CA ILE A 126 15.43 24.11 12.51
C ILE A 126 16.64 24.85 11.93
N HIS A 127 16.79 24.87 10.60
CA HIS A 127 17.91 25.48 9.91
C HIS A 127 17.48 26.52 8.86
N PRO A 128 16.77 27.58 9.27
CA PRO A 128 16.27 28.59 8.32
C PRO A 128 17.40 29.28 7.55
N GLU A 129 18.61 29.36 8.11
CA GLU A 129 19.81 29.92 7.47
C GLU A 129 20.25 29.18 6.20
N ASN A 130 19.82 27.93 6.02
CA ASN A 130 20.17 27.11 4.86
C ASN A 130 19.25 27.36 3.66
N TYR A 131 18.20 28.18 3.80
CA TYR A 131 17.17 28.39 2.79
C TYR A 131 16.96 29.89 2.51
N GLU A 132 16.82 30.33 1.25
CA GLU A 132 16.79 31.77 0.92
C GLU A 132 15.39 32.42 1.02
N TYR A 133 14.37 31.74 1.56
CA TYR A 133 13.00 32.25 1.58
C TYR A 133 12.59 32.81 2.95
N SER A 134 11.92 33.98 2.91
CA SER A 134 11.33 34.65 4.08
C SER A 134 9.97 34.02 4.43
N ILE A 135 9.98 32.83 5.03
CA ILE A 135 8.77 32.22 5.60
C ILE A 135 8.65 32.68 7.07
N SER A 136 7.43 32.99 7.54
CA SER A 136 7.24 33.35 8.94
C SER A 136 7.53 32.14 9.84
N HIS A 137 8.15 32.35 11.00
CA HIS A 137 8.41 31.27 11.97
C HIS A 137 7.17 30.46 12.40
N LEU A 138 5.95 31.01 12.19
CA LEU A 138 4.68 30.34 12.49
C LEU A 138 4.14 29.47 11.35
N ASP A 139 4.66 29.61 10.13
CA ASP A 139 4.13 28.89 8.97
C ASP A 139 4.68 27.45 8.94
N PHE A 140 5.93 27.24 9.34
CA PHE A 140 6.54 25.90 9.35
C PHE A 140 5.80 24.88 10.21
N PRO A 141 5.42 25.18 11.48
CA PRO A 141 4.68 24.20 12.28
C PRO A 141 3.31 23.84 11.73
N LEU A 142 2.59 24.83 11.18
CA LEU A 142 1.28 24.60 10.58
C LEU A 142 1.41 23.74 9.32
N GLU A 143 2.41 24.01 8.51
CA GLU A 143 2.64 23.29 7.28
C GLU A 143 3.13 21.86 7.53
N ALA A 144 4.07 21.66 8.46
CA ALA A 144 4.52 20.33 8.87
C ALA A 144 3.36 19.50 9.44
N LEU A 145 2.49 20.14 10.23
CA LEU A 145 1.29 19.51 10.78
C LEU A 145 0.30 19.12 9.68
N GLU A 146 0.05 20.00 8.73
CA GLU A 146 -0.86 19.72 7.63
C GLU A 146 -0.33 18.58 6.75
N ALA A 147 0.96 18.58 6.44
CA ALA A 147 1.62 17.54 5.67
C ALA A 147 1.45 16.16 6.33
N VAL A 148 1.76 16.06 7.63
CA VAL A 148 1.67 14.77 8.33
C VAL A 148 0.23 14.29 8.50
N CYS A 149 -0.74 15.20 8.72
CA CYS A 149 -2.16 14.85 8.77
C CYS A 149 -2.66 14.30 7.42
N ILE A 150 -2.25 14.90 6.29
CA ILE A 150 -2.59 14.39 4.96
C ILE A 150 -1.92 13.02 4.72
N ALA A 151 -0.67 12.86 5.16
CA ALA A 151 0.04 11.58 5.05
C ALA A 151 -0.70 10.45 5.79
N GLU A 152 -1.16 10.71 7.02
CA GLU A 152 -1.95 9.76 7.81
C GLU A 152 -3.27 9.41 7.12
N PHE A 153 -3.97 10.41 6.57
CA PHE A 153 -5.22 10.20 5.85
C PHE A 153 -5.04 9.27 4.64
N HIS A 154 -3.98 9.48 3.83
CA HIS A 154 -3.67 8.58 2.72
C HIS A 154 -3.36 7.16 3.21
N ARG A 155 -2.57 7.02 4.27
CA ARG A 155 -2.24 5.72 4.86
C ARG A 155 -3.49 4.96 5.34
N GLU A 156 -4.44 5.66 5.96
CA GLU A 156 -5.70 5.05 6.40
C GLU A 156 -6.57 4.58 5.23
N ILE A 157 -6.66 5.38 4.15
CA ILE A 157 -7.38 4.98 2.93
C ILE A 157 -6.78 3.71 2.34
N GLU A 158 -5.46 3.66 2.17
CA GLU A 158 -4.78 2.50 1.59
C GLU A 158 -4.98 1.23 2.43
N GLN A 159 -4.95 1.36 3.76
CA GLN A 159 -5.24 0.26 4.67
C GLN A 159 -6.70 -0.21 4.53
N ALA A 160 -7.65 0.72 4.47
CA ALA A 160 -9.06 0.41 4.31
C ALA A 160 -9.34 -0.31 2.97
N GLU A 161 -8.74 0.16 1.88
CA GLU A 161 -8.83 -0.45 0.56
C GLU A 161 -8.22 -1.86 0.53
N SER A 162 -7.04 -2.04 1.11
CA SER A 162 -6.38 -3.35 1.24
C SER A 162 -7.24 -4.35 2.02
N LEU A 163 -7.84 -3.92 3.14
CA LEU A 163 -8.75 -4.75 3.93
C LEU A 163 -10.02 -5.10 3.15
N SER A 164 -10.59 -4.14 2.42
CA SER A 164 -11.75 -4.35 1.56
C SER A 164 -11.46 -5.35 0.44
N ALA A 165 -10.33 -5.21 -0.24
CA ALA A 165 -9.86 -6.12 -1.28
C ALA A 165 -9.65 -7.54 -0.73
N LYS A 166 -9.00 -7.69 0.42
CA LYS A 166 -8.82 -8.99 1.10
C LYS A 166 -10.16 -9.65 1.44
N ARG A 167 -11.14 -8.88 1.94
CA ARG A 167 -12.50 -9.39 2.22
C ARG A 167 -13.19 -9.84 0.94
N LYS A 168 -13.16 -9.04 -0.12
CA LYS A 168 -13.73 -9.40 -1.43
C LYS A 168 -13.07 -10.67 -2.01
N GLY A 169 -11.75 -10.78 -1.92
CA GLY A 169 -11.00 -11.97 -2.33
C GLY A 169 -11.40 -13.22 -1.54
N LYS A 170 -11.54 -13.12 -0.21
CA LYS A 170 -12.00 -14.23 0.64
C LYS A 170 -13.42 -14.66 0.30
N THR A 171 -14.33 -13.71 0.06
CA THR A 171 -15.72 -14.01 -0.34
C THR A 171 -15.78 -14.62 -1.73
N GLY A 172 -15.00 -14.12 -2.69
CA GLY A 172 -14.89 -14.69 -4.03
C GLY A 172 -14.31 -16.12 -4.01
N GLY A 173 -13.27 -16.34 -3.20
CA GLY A 173 -12.69 -17.67 -2.97
C GLY A 173 -13.68 -18.64 -2.35
N LYS A 174 -14.43 -18.22 -1.32
CA LYS A 174 -15.51 -19.01 -0.73
C LYS A 174 -16.62 -19.35 -1.74
N ARG A 175 -17.05 -18.38 -2.55
CA ARG A 175 -18.08 -18.57 -3.59
C ARG A 175 -17.60 -19.50 -4.72
N LYS A 176 -16.32 -19.46 -5.07
CA LYS A 176 -15.73 -20.43 -6.01
C LYS A 176 -15.65 -21.82 -5.39
N ALA A 177 -15.20 -21.92 -4.14
CA ALA A 177 -15.11 -23.21 -3.43
C ALA A 177 -16.49 -23.85 -3.24
N SER A 178 -17.54 -23.08 -2.95
CA SER A 178 -18.90 -23.60 -2.79
C SER A 178 -19.45 -24.23 -4.08
N LYS A 179 -19.06 -23.73 -5.26
CA LYS A 179 -19.46 -24.31 -6.55
C LYS A 179 -18.90 -25.72 -6.77
N PHE A 180 -17.80 -26.07 -6.11
CA PHE A 180 -17.20 -27.40 -6.20
C PHE A 180 -17.62 -28.32 -5.03
N ALA A 181 -18.31 -27.79 -4.01
CA ALA A 181 -18.68 -28.57 -2.84
C ALA A 181 -19.61 -29.74 -3.21
N ASP A 182 -20.57 -29.51 -4.10
CA ASP A 182 -21.54 -30.53 -4.50
C ASP A 182 -20.88 -31.69 -5.25
N ILE A 183 -20.02 -31.38 -6.23
CA ILE A 183 -19.31 -32.42 -6.99
C ILE A 183 -18.28 -33.15 -6.13
N ILE A 184 -17.60 -32.45 -5.20
CA ILE A 184 -16.69 -33.08 -4.24
C ILE A 184 -17.47 -34.05 -3.34
N ASN A 185 -18.59 -33.63 -2.76
CA ASN A 185 -19.43 -34.51 -1.94
C ASN A 185 -19.91 -35.72 -2.75
N LYS A 186 -20.34 -35.52 -3.99
CA LYS A 186 -20.79 -36.62 -4.86
C LYS A 186 -19.66 -37.61 -5.16
N VAL A 187 -18.46 -37.13 -5.47
CA VAL A 187 -17.25 -37.95 -5.68
C VAL A 187 -16.91 -38.76 -4.43
N LEU A 188 -16.88 -38.13 -3.25
CA LEU A 188 -16.49 -38.79 -2.01
C LEU A 188 -17.54 -39.80 -1.53
N THR A 189 -18.83 -39.49 -1.67
CA THR A 189 -19.92 -40.41 -1.37
C THR A 189 -19.87 -41.62 -2.30
N THR A 190 -19.70 -41.40 -3.62
CA THR A 190 -19.56 -42.49 -4.60
C THR A 190 -18.33 -43.35 -4.32
N TYR A 191 -17.21 -42.73 -3.93
CA TYR A 191 -15.99 -43.44 -3.53
C TYR A 191 -16.20 -44.34 -2.32
N ARG A 192 -16.91 -43.86 -1.29
CA ARG A 192 -17.23 -44.60 -0.07
C ARG A 192 -18.20 -45.75 -0.34
N ASP A 193 -19.20 -45.49 -1.18
CA ASP A 193 -20.36 -46.38 -1.35
C ASP A 193 -20.12 -47.44 -2.44
N THR A 194 -19.09 -47.29 -3.28
CA THR A 194 -18.73 -48.27 -4.32
C THR A 194 -17.74 -49.32 -3.79
N PRO A 195 -18.12 -50.61 -3.71
CA PRO A 195 -17.23 -51.67 -3.23
C PRO A 195 -15.95 -51.78 -4.06
N GLY A 196 -14.81 -51.96 -3.38
CA GLY A 196 -13.51 -52.19 -4.00
C GLY A 196 -12.76 -50.93 -4.48
N LEU A 197 -13.40 -49.74 -4.52
CA LEU A 197 -12.67 -48.50 -4.83
C LEU A 197 -11.73 -48.07 -3.70
N SER A 198 -12.08 -48.39 -2.45
CA SER A 198 -11.26 -48.14 -1.25
C SER A 198 -9.85 -48.73 -1.36
N ASP A 199 -9.76 -49.89 -2.02
CA ASP A 199 -8.57 -50.75 -2.06
C ASP A 199 -7.63 -50.35 -3.21
N LEU A 200 -8.07 -49.44 -4.08
CA LEU A 200 -7.30 -48.93 -5.20
C LEU A 200 -6.40 -47.75 -4.79
N SER A 201 -5.34 -47.54 -5.57
CA SER A 201 -4.56 -46.32 -5.51
C SER A 201 -5.43 -45.11 -5.89
N ASN A 202 -5.14 -43.93 -5.33
CA ASN A 202 -5.94 -42.72 -5.58
C ASN A 202 -6.02 -42.39 -7.08
N ARG A 203 -4.93 -42.63 -7.81
CA ARG A 203 -4.88 -42.46 -9.27
C ARG A 203 -5.87 -43.38 -10.00
N LYS A 204 -5.91 -44.67 -9.65
CA LYS A 204 -6.80 -45.64 -10.29
C LYS A 204 -8.25 -45.45 -9.88
N ALA A 205 -8.50 -45.13 -8.61
CA ALA A 205 -9.83 -44.76 -8.12
C ALA A 205 -10.32 -43.45 -8.77
N GLY A 206 -9.44 -42.47 -8.96
CA GLY A 206 -9.77 -41.20 -9.60
C GLY A 206 -10.22 -41.37 -11.05
N TYR A 207 -9.52 -42.19 -11.81
CA TYR A 207 -9.92 -42.57 -13.18
C TYR A 207 -11.27 -43.30 -13.23
N MET A 208 -11.52 -44.23 -12.31
CA MET A 208 -12.80 -44.93 -12.28
C MET A 208 -13.96 -43.99 -11.90
N LEU A 209 -13.74 -43.08 -10.96
CA LEU A 209 -14.75 -42.11 -10.54
C LEU A 209 -15.03 -41.05 -11.62
N SER A 210 -14.02 -40.66 -12.41
CA SER A 210 -14.25 -39.73 -13.54
C SER A 210 -15.16 -40.35 -14.60
N GLU A 211 -15.05 -41.66 -14.83
CA GLU A 211 -15.96 -42.39 -15.74
C GLU A 211 -17.35 -42.61 -15.11
N ILE A 212 -17.43 -42.95 -13.82
CA ILE A 212 -18.72 -43.19 -13.13
C ILE A 212 -19.55 -41.90 -13.05
N LEU A 213 -18.91 -40.76 -12.79
CA LEU A 213 -19.57 -39.46 -12.59
C LEU A 213 -19.41 -38.53 -13.80
N LYS A 214 -19.23 -39.11 -14.99
CA LYS A 214 -18.89 -38.37 -16.21
C LYS A 214 -19.87 -37.24 -16.50
N GLU A 215 -21.17 -37.52 -16.48
CA GLU A 215 -22.21 -36.53 -16.77
C GLU A 215 -22.23 -35.39 -15.75
N GLU A 216 -22.00 -35.69 -14.46
CA GLU A 216 -21.93 -34.68 -13.41
C GLU A 216 -20.66 -33.84 -13.45
N ILE A 217 -19.53 -34.44 -13.84
CA ILE A 217 -18.27 -33.72 -14.00
C ILE A 217 -18.36 -32.79 -15.20
N GLU A 218 -18.85 -33.28 -16.35
CA GLU A 218 -19.03 -32.49 -17.57
C GLU A 218 -20.06 -31.35 -17.41
N SER A 219 -21.07 -31.53 -16.55
CA SER A 219 -22.05 -30.48 -16.22
C SER A 219 -21.61 -29.56 -15.07
N SER A 220 -20.53 -29.88 -14.38
CA SER A 220 -19.98 -29.05 -13.30
C SER A 220 -19.09 -27.92 -13.85
N PRO A 221 -18.87 -26.83 -13.09
CA PRO A 221 -17.92 -25.78 -13.49
C PRO A 221 -16.44 -26.19 -13.37
N LEU A 222 -16.13 -27.49 -13.33
CA LEU A 222 -14.77 -28.02 -13.44
C LEU A 222 -14.29 -27.88 -14.87
N ASP A 223 -13.93 -26.66 -15.26
CA ASP A 223 -13.19 -26.41 -16.48
C ASP A 223 -11.73 -26.84 -16.24
N THR A 224 -11.49 -28.14 -16.33
CA THR A 224 -10.16 -28.73 -16.13
C THR A 224 -9.93 -29.81 -17.17
N GLU A 225 -8.83 -29.69 -17.90
CA GLU A 225 -8.41 -30.65 -18.93
C GLU A 225 -8.14 -32.06 -18.37
N GLU A 226 -7.98 -32.20 -17.04
CA GLU A 226 -7.71 -33.49 -16.36
C GLU A 226 -8.57 -33.66 -15.07
N PRO A 227 -9.86 -34.03 -15.18
CA PRO A 227 -10.74 -34.24 -14.02
C PRO A 227 -10.28 -35.38 -13.10
N GLU A 228 -9.67 -36.43 -13.63
CA GLU A 228 -9.16 -37.58 -12.88
C GLU A 228 -8.05 -37.19 -11.88
N HIS A 229 -7.18 -36.25 -12.26
CA HIS A 229 -6.10 -35.78 -11.39
C HIS A 229 -6.65 -34.93 -10.23
N ARG A 230 -7.69 -34.13 -10.49
CA ARG A 230 -8.42 -33.39 -9.44
C ARG A 230 -9.07 -34.33 -8.44
N ILE A 231 -9.73 -35.38 -8.93
CA ILE A 231 -10.37 -36.40 -8.08
C ILE A 231 -9.32 -37.13 -7.25
N GLU A 232 -8.19 -37.53 -7.84
CA GLU A 232 -7.06 -38.14 -7.13
C GLU A 232 -6.63 -37.30 -5.92
N ILE A 233 -6.48 -35.98 -6.11
CA ILE A 233 -6.12 -35.03 -5.04
C ILE A 233 -7.19 -35.01 -3.95
N TRP A 234 -8.47 -35.00 -4.31
CA TRP A 234 -9.57 -35.00 -3.34
C TRP A 234 -9.63 -36.29 -2.53
N LEU A 235 -9.46 -37.45 -3.17
CA LEU A 235 -9.36 -38.75 -2.48
C LEU A 235 -8.18 -38.77 -1.51
N GLY A 236 -7.02 -38.25 -1.92
CA GLY A 236 -5.86 -38.12 -1.05
C GLY A 236 -6.12 -37.23 0.17
N LYS A 237 -6.86 -36.14 0.00
CA LYS A 237 -7.26 -35.28 1.13
C LYS A 237 -8.29 -35.95 2.04
N TYR A 238 -9.25 -36.67 1.47
CA TYR A 238 -10.27 -37.41 2.20
C TYR A 238 -9.67 -38.52 3.07
N LYS A 239 -8.78 -39.36 2.50
CA LYS A 239 -8.06 -40.40 3.25
C LYS A 239 -7.21 -39.85 4.40
N ASN A 240 -6.69 -38.64 4.26
CA ASN A 240 -5.89 -37.96 5.28
C ASN A 240 -6.74 -37.13 6.27
N GLY A 241 -8.08 -37.23 6.23
CA GLY A 241 -8.98 -36.50 7.12
C GLY A 241 -9.03 -34.97 6.90
N LYS A 242 -8.45 -34.46 5.80
CA LYS A 242 -8.42 -33.03 5.46
C LYS A 242 -9.65 -32.58 4.68
N LEU A 243 -10.47 -33.52 4.24
CA LEU A 243 -11.70 -33.31 3.49
C LEU A 243 -12.73 -34.29 4.05
N THR A 244 -13.95 -33.84 4.28
CA THR A 244 -15.05 -34.65 4.83
C THR A 244 -16.26 -34.55 3.92
N ILE A 245 -17.08 -35.60 3.91
CA ILE A 245 -18.40 -35.54 3.28
C ILE A 245 -19.24 -34.59 4.13
N SER A 246 -19.89 -33.62 3.50
CA SER A 246 -20.86 -32.76 4.17
C SER A 246 -22.17 -33.52 4.25
N GLU A 247 -22.71 -33.71 5.46
CA GLU A 247 -24.06 -34.28 5.69
C GLU A 247 -25.16 -33.27 5.33
#